data_AF-A0A832HE94-F1
#
_entry.id   AF-A0A832HE94-F1
#
_cell.length_a   1.000
_cell.length_b   1.000
_cell.length_c   1.000
_cell.angle_alpha   90.00
_cell.angle_beta   90.00
_cell.angle_gamma   90.00
#
_symmetry.space_group_name_H-M   'P 1'
#
loop_
_entity.id
_entity.type
_entity.pdbx_description
1 polymer ?
#
loop_
_entity_poly.entity_id
_entity_poly.type
_entity_poly.pdbx_seq_one_letter_code
_entity_poly.pdbx_strand_id
1 'polypeptide(L)'
;MVLRPYIVSAAIVAPLTLSLLALSIAMFHAWWFLAAIPFIWLSSLCAQPNLNLADGCLAWLCILLAIALLPFLPALAVPILAGAISSHFLSALEKRIRMRPNPNS
;
A
#
# COMPACT_ATOMS: atom_id res chain seq x y z
N MET A 1 12.42 30.17 3.65
CA MET A 1 12.55 28.76 4.07
C MET A 1 13.14 27.99 2.91
N VAL A 2 14.38 27.50 3.01
CA VAL A 2 15.02 26.74 1.94
C VAL A 2 14.47 25.31 2.00
N LEU A 3 13.64 24.93 1.04
CA LEU A 3 13.22 23.54 0.86
C LEU A 3 14.43 22.75 0.37
N ARG A 4 15.08 22.00 1.27
CA ARG A 4 16.08 21.01 0.83
C ARG A 4 15.32 19.91 0.07
N PRO A 5 15.61 19.69 -1.22
CA PRO A 5 14.99 18.57 -1.94
C PRO A 5 15.43 17.26 -1.27
N TYR A 6 14.47 16.37 -1.03
CA TYR A 6 14.72 15.03 -0.52
C TYR A 6 14.51 14.02 -1.64
N ILE A 7 15.36 12.99 -1.70
CA ILE A 7 15.18 11.89 -2.65
C ILE A 7 14.26 10.87 -1.98
N VAL A 8 13.09 10.64 -2.58
CA VAL A 8 12.12 9.63 -2.13
C VAL A 8 12.29 8.38 -2.99
N SER A 9 12.89 7.34 -2.42
CA SER A 9 13.01 6.04 -3.09
C SER A 9 11.66 5.33 -3.16
N ALA A 10 11.44 4.53 -4.21
CA ALA A 10 10.27 3.66 -4.29
C ALA A 10 10.22 2.67 -3.11
N ALA A 11 9.02 2.42 -2.58
CA ALA A 11 8.81 1.36 -1.59
C ALA A 11 8.74 0.02 -2.33
N ILE A 12 9.59 -0.93 -1.94
CA ILE A 12 9.67 -2.25 -2.58
C ILE A 12 9.57 -3.34 -1.52
N VAL A 13 10.12 -3.11 -0.32
CA VAL A 13 10.12 -4.13 0.74
C VAL A 13 8.72 -4.33 1.29
N ALA A 14 7.98 -3.25 1.57
CA ALA A 14 6.62 -3.31 2.10
C ALA A 14 5.61 -4.04 1.18
N PRO A 15 5.47 -3.70 -0.11
CA PRO A 15 4.53 -4.41 -0.99
C PRO A 15 4.94 -5.86 -1.23
N LEU A 16 6.24 -6.16 -1.24
CA LEU A 16 6.74 -7.50 -1.51
C LEU A 16 6.52 -8.46 -0.32
N THR A 17 6.77 -8.01 0.91
CA THR A 17 6.46 -8.80 2.10
C THR A 17 4.97 -9.06 2.26
N LEU A 18 4.12 -8.07 1.98
CA LEU A 18 2.67 -8.25 1.99
C LEU A 18 2.17 -9.16 0.88
N SER A 19 2.78 -9.12 -0.31
CA SER A 19 2.45 -10.04 -1.40
C SER A 19 2.80 -11.48 -1.05
N LEU A 20 3.97 -11.71 -0.43
CA LEU A 20 4.37 -13.04 0.07
C LEU A 20 3.43 -13.53 1.18
N LEU A 21 3.02 -12.64 2.08
CA LEU A 21 2.05 -12.95 3.12
C LEU A 21 0.70 -13.34 2.51
N ALA A 22 0.19 -12.56 1.56
CA ALA A 22 -1.05 -12.85 0.86
C ALA A 22 -0.99 -14.18 0.10
N LEU A 23 0.14 -14.48 -0.54
CA LEU A 23 0.39 -15.76 -1.20
C LEU A 23 0.36 -16.93 -0.21
N SER A 24 1.01 -16.77 0.94
CA SER A 24 1.07 -17.79 1.99
C SER A 24 -0.34 -18.07 2.53
N ILE A 25 -1.11 -17.03 2.84
CA ILE A 25 -2.50 -17.17 3.30
C ILE A 25 -3.38 -17.78 2.21
N ALA A 26 -3.15 -17.45 0.94
CA ALA A 26 -3.88 -18.05 -0.18
C ALA A 26 -3.67 -19.57 -0.28
N MET A 27 -2.47 -20.06 0.04
CA MET A 27 -2.15 -21.49 0.03
C MET A 27 -2.81 -22.25 1.19
N PHE A 28 -2.92 -21.65 2.38
CA PHE A 28 -3.42 -22.35 3.57
C PHE A 28 -4.91 -22.15 3.85
N HIS A 29 -5.49 -21.02 3.45
CA HIS A 29 -6.85 -20.64 3.82
C HIS A 29 -7.76 -20.55 2.60
N ALA A 30 -7.50 -19.61 1.70
CA ALA A 30 -8.40 -19.38 0.58
C ALA A 30 -7.74 -18.63 -0.58
N TRP A 31 -7.93 -19.14 -1.79
CA TRP A 31 -7.40 -18.56 -3.03
C TRP A 31 -7.81 -17.10 -3.29
N TRP A 32 -8.92 -16.63 -2.70
CA TRP A 32 -9.40 -15.24 -2.80
C TRP A 32 -8.37 -14.20 -2.29
N PHE A 33 -7.43 -14.59 -1.42
CA PHE A 33 -6.36 -13.70 -0.95
C PHE A 33 -5.42 -13.23 -2.07
N LEU A 34 -5.36 -13.95 -3.21
CA LEU A 34 -4.61 -13.50 -4.39
C LEU A 34 -5.18 -12.20 -4.97
N ALA A 35 -6.48 -11.93 -4.78
CA ALA A 35 -7.11 -10.71 -5.24
C ALA A 35 -6.51 -9.45 -4.56
N ALA A 36 -5.90 -9.59 -3.38
CA ALA A 36 -5.28 -8.47 -2.67
C ALA A 36 -3.97 -7.98 -3.31
N ILE A 37 -3.25 -8.84 -4.05
CA ILE A 37 -1.93 -8.54 -4.63
C ILE A 37 -1.93 -7.26 -5.48
N PRO A 38 -2.82 -7.09 -6.48
CA PRO A 38 -2.82 -5.86 -7.27
C PRO A 38 -3.09 -4.61 -6.43
N PHE A 39 -3.95 -4.70 -5.40
CA PHE A 39 -4.27 -3.57 -4.52
C PHE A 39 -3.14 -3.22 -3.56
N ILE A 40 -2.36 -4.22 -3.12
CA ILE A 40 -1.14 -4.03 -2.33
C ILE A 40 -0.16 -3.17 -3.14
N TRP A 41 0.13 -3.55 -4.38
CA TRP A 41 1.07 -2.80 -5.23
C TRP A 41 0.56 -1.41 -5.59
N LEU A 42 -0.70 -1.31 -5.98
CA LEU A 42 -1.34 -0.03 -6.30
C LEU A 42 -1.31 0.94 -5.10
N SER A 43 -1.60 0.45 -3.90
CA SER A 43 -1.55 1.25 -2.68
C SER A 43 -0.12 1.69 -2.31
N SER A 44 0.89 0.87 -2.62
CA SER A 44 2.30 1.18 -2.41
C SER A 44 2.83 2.27 -3.36
N LEU A 45 2.38 2.24 -4.61
CA LEU A 45 2.70 3.28 -5.60
C LEU A 45 2.14 4.64 -5.16
N CYS A 46 0.90 4.65 -4.67
CA CYS A 46 0.22 5.87 -4.20
C CYS A 46 0.66 6.31 -2.79
N ALA A 47 1.38 5.47 -2.05
CA ALA A 47 1.85 5.83 -0.72
C ALA A 47 2.92 6.92 -0.81
N GLN A 48 2.69 8.06 -0.18
CA GLN A 48 3.71 9.10 -0.06
C GLN A 48 4.13 9.30 1.40
N PRO A 49 5.39 9.72 1.64
CA PRO A 49 5.87 9.93 3.01
C PRO A 49 5.11 11.03 3.75
N ASN A 50 4.53 11.99 3.03
CA ASN A 50 3.73 13.06 3.62
C ASN A 50 2.28 12.62 3.92
N LEU A 51 1.87 11.40 3.54
CA LEU A 51 0.47 10.95 3.60
C LEU A 51 -0.50 11.96 2.99
N ASN A 52 -0.06 12.69 1.97
CA ASN A 52 -0.90 13.67 1.31
C ASN A 52 -2.09 12.95 0.65
N LEU A 53 -3.29 13.45 0.92
CA LEU A 53 -4.52 12.82 0.46
C LEU A 53 -4.63 12.84 -1.06
N ALA A 54 -4.11 13.88 -1.73
CA ALA A 54 -4.13 13.98 -3.19
C ALA A 54 -3.33 12.85 -3.85
N ASP A 55 -2.16 12.55 -3.31
CA ASP A 55 -1.27 11.51 -3.82
C ASP A 55 -1.72 10.10 -3.42
N GLY A 56 -2.36 9.98 -2.25
CA GLY A 56 -2.99 8.74 -1.77
C GLY A 56 -4.41 8.50 -2.27
N CYS A 57 -4.98 9.40 -3.08
CA CYS A 57 -6.41 9.41 -3.41
C CYS A 57 -6.87 8.09 -4.04
N LEU A 58 -6.08 7.56 -4.98
CA LEU A 58 -6.38 6.30 -5.64
C LEU A 58 -6.38 5.11 -4.66
N ALA A 59 -5.46 5.08 -3.69
CA ALA A 59 -5.43 4.06 -2.64
C ALA A 59 -6.66 4.17 -1.73
N TRP A 60 -7.06 5.40 -1.36
CA TRP A 60 -8.27 5.64 -0.58
C TRP A 60 -9.55 5.24 -1.31
N LEU A 61 -9.64 5.49 -2.62
CA LEU A 61 -10.75 5.01 -3.44
C LEU A 61 -10.83 3.48 -3.45
N CYS A 62 -9.70 2.78 -3.56
CA CYS A 62 -9.67 1.33 -3.45
C CYS A 62 -10.12 0.82 -2.08
N ILE A 63 -9.70 1.50 -0.99
CA ILE A 63 -10.13 1.18 0.38
C ILE A 63 -11.63 1.38 0.53
N LEU A 64 -12.18 2.51 0.08
CA LEU A 64 -13.62 2.80 0.12
C LEU A 64 -14.43 1.80 -0.70
N LEU A 65 -13.93 1.43 -1.89
CA LEU A 65 -14.55 0.40 -2.71
C LEU A 65 -14.59 -0.95 -1.99
N ALA A 66 -13.51 -1.35 -1.32
CA ALA A 66 -13.47 -2.58 -0.55
C ALA A 66 -14.43 -2.54 0.66
N ILE A 67 -14.55 -1.40 1.34
CA ILE A 67 -15.55 -1.20 2.42
C ILE A 67 -16.98 -1.33 1.86
N ALA A 68 -17.25 -0.72 0.71
CA ALA A 68 -18.56 -0.83 0.06
C ALA A 68 -18.88 -2.26 -0.41
N LEU A 69 -17.86 -3.05 -0.74
CA LEU A 69 -18.01 -4.44 -1.18
C LEU A 69 -18.18 -5.44 -0.01
N LEU A 70 -17.79 -5.04 1.20
CA LEU A 70 -17.83 -5.86 2.41
C LEU A 70 -19.18 -6.56 2.68
N PRO A 71 -20.35 -5.89 2.55
CA PRO A 71 -21.65 -6.54 2.79
C PRO A 71 -22.06 -7.55 1.71
N PHE A 72 -21.47 -7.47 0.51
CA PHE A 72 -21.83 -8.35 -0.61
C PHE A 72 -20.87 -9.53 -0.77
N LEU A 73 -19.56 -9.27 -0.64
CA LEU A 73 -18.49 -10.22 -0.93
C LEU A 73 -17.38 -10.13 0.15
N PRO A 74 -17.69 -10.48 1.42
CA PRO A 74 -16.74 -10.30 2.53
C PRO A 74 -15.44 -11.08 2.33
N ALA A 75 -15.50 -12.28 1.75
CA ALA A 75 -14.35 -13.13 1.48
C ALA A 75 -13.31 -12.49 0.54
N LEU A 76 -13.75 -11.55 -0.33
CA LEU A 76 -12.89 -10.86 -1.30
C LEU A 76 -12.58 -9.43 -0.84
N ALA A 77 -13.55 -8.78 -0.22
CA ALA A 77 -13.43 -7.43 0.30
C ALA A 77 -12.43 -7.33 1.47
N VAL A 78 -12.43 -8.29 2.39
CA VAL A 78 -11.53 -8.28 3.56
C VAL A 78 -10.05 -8.37 3.17
N PRO A 79 -9.61 -9.31 2.30
CA PRO A 79 -8.22 -9.35 1.83
C PRO A 79 -7.79 -8.08 1.12
N ILE A 80 -8.64 -7.53 0.25
CA ILE A 80 -8.35 -6.30 -0.49
C ILE A 80 -8.20 -5.13 0.48
N LEU A 81 -9.13 -5.00 1.43
CA LEU A 81 -9.10 -3.94 2.43
C LEU A 81 -7.84 -4.03 3.30
N ALA A 82 -7.56 -5.21 3.84
CA ALA A 82 -6.39 -5.45 4.67
C ALA A 82 -5.08 -5.19 3.90
N GLY A 83 -4.98 -5.68 2.66
CA GLY A 83 -3.82 -5.50 1.80
C GLY A 83 -3.60 -4.04 1.39
N ALA A 84 -4.66 -3.33 1.01
CA ALA A 84 -4.58 -1.93 0.60
C ALA A 84 -4.17 -1.02 1.78
N ILE A 85 -4.82 -1.17 2.93
CA ILE A 85 -4.51 -0.37 4.13
C ILE A 85 -3.08 -0.65 4.60
N SER A 86 -2.74 -1.92 4.84
CA SER A 86 -1.42 -2.29 5.34
C SER A 86 -0.31 -1.84 4.40
N SER A 87 -0.48 -2.04 3.08
CA SER A 87 0.49 -1.63 2.08
C SER A 87 0.66 -0.12 2.01
N HIS A 88 -0.43 0.66 2.07
CA HIS A 88 -0.36 2.11 2.04
C HIS A 88 0.48 2.66 3.21
N PHE A 89 0.20 2.22 4.43
CA PHE A 89 0.91 2.68 5.62
C PHE A 89 2.35 2.16 5.68
N LEU A 90 2.59 0.88 5.42
CA LEU A 90 3.95 0.29 5.44
C LEU A 90 4.83 0.90 4.36
N SER A 91 4.29 1.17 3.17
CA SER A 91 5.03 1.80 2.07
C SER A 91 5.33 3.28 2.35
N ALA A 92 4.41 4.01 3.00
CA ALA A 92 4.67 5.37 3.45
C ALA A 92 5.77 5.41 4.53
N LEU A 93 5.76 4.44 5.46
CA LEU A 93 6.78 4.28 6.49
C LEU A 93 8.14 3.92 5.88
N GLU A 94 8.19 2.97 4.93
CA GLU A 94 9.40 2.58 4.21
C GLU A 94 10.00 3.79 3.49
N LYS A 95 9.16 4.56 2.78
CA LYS A 95 9.58 5.81 2.12
C LYS A 95 10.14 6.79 3.14
N ARG A 96 9.48 6.98 4.30
CA ARG A 96 9.98 7.85 5.37
C ARG A 96 11.35 7.44 5.91
N ILE A 97 11.57 6.16 6.15
CA ILE A 97 12.84 5.65 6.69
C ILE A 97 13.97 5.78 5.64
N ARG A 98 13.64 5.61 4.36
CA ARG A 98 14.60 5.64 3.25
C ARG A 98 14.85 7.05 2.70
N MET A 99 14.07 8.05 3.06
CA MET A 99 14.28 9.42 2.63
C MET A 99 15.65 9.91 3.07
N ARG A 100 16.46 10.36 2.10
CA ARG A 100 17.76 10.99 2.35
C ARG A 100 17.76 12.41 1.79
N PRO A 101 18.45 13.36 2.45
CA PRO A 101 18.66 14.68 1.89
C PRO A 101 19.39 14.54 0.55
N ASN A 102 18.96 15.29 -0.46
CA ASN A 102 19.62 15.29 -1.76
C ASN A 102 21.05 15.84 -1.59
N PRO A 103 22.11 15.07 -1.90
CA PRO A 103 23.49 15.54 -1.79
C PRO A 103 23.83 16.64 -2.80
N ASN A 104 23.00 16.84 -3.83
CA ASN A 104 23.24 17.77 -4.94
C ASN A 104 22.46 19.09 -4.80
N SER A 105 22.01 19.46 -3.59
CA SER A 105 21.22 20.68 -3.34
C SER A 105 21.86 21.63 -2.35
#